data_AF-A0A7X7YKU8-F1
#
_entry.id   AF-A0A7X7YKU8-F1
#
_cell.length_a   1.000
_cell.length_b   1.000
_cell.length_c   1.000
_cell.angle_alpha   90.00
_cell.angle_beta   90.00
_cell.angle_gamma   90.00
#
_symmetry.space_group_name_H-M   'P 1'
#
loop_
_entity.id
_entity.type
_entity.pdbx_description
1 polymer ?
#
loop_
_entity_poly.entity_id
_entity_poly.type
_entity_poly.pdbx_seq_one_letter_code
_entity_poly.pdbx_strand_id
1 'polypeptide(L)'
;MRFFNKVSLALYALLAILFLLSCGASTPPTPTPIPDLTDPEVFNAIMTAAGVSDPSQYTQEDNPLSLLPGTEIWEFSLAALPNVLFTVRFRGARVNPVGRTYTLNLSGLGSGDYPIEITASSASSARQSGGAYTAASSRDSTVYFWLRVTEANPGEVPDLTDPEVFNAIMTVAGVSNPSQYTREDHPLSLLPGTGTWEFSLAALQNVLFTVRFRGALVNPVGRTYTLNLSGLESGKYAVEITASSASVAPKSGGAYTSPSSRDSTVFFWIRVTVANPVEGIVVDHRTTNLASIPRNWIEVVKTNSILHYARRSHGSQL
;
A
#
# COMPACT_ATOMS: atom_id res chain seq x y z
N MET A 1 -49.93 66.86 -35.40
CA MET A 1 -49.37 65.49 -35.25
C MET A 1 -47.88 65.46 -35.57
N ARG A 2 -46.99 65.90 -34.66
CA ARG A 2 -45.51 65.85 -34.85
C ARG A 2 -44.72 65.34 -33.63
N PHE A 3 -45.39 64.76 -32.63
CA PHE A 3 -44.76 64.28 -31.40
C PHE A 3 -44.55 62.75 -31.34
N PHE A 4 -45.19 61.96 -32.22
CA PHE A 4 -45.14 60.49 -32.17
C PHE A 4 -43.85 59.87 -32.72
N ASN A 5 -43.08 60.58 -33.57
CA ASN A 5 -41.91 60.00 -34.23
C ASN A 5 -40.64 59.96 -33.37
N LYS A 6 -40.48 60.89 -32.41
CA LYS A 6 -39.27 60.95 -31.57
C LYS A 6 -39.32 59.96 -30.42
N VAL A 7 -40.50 59.73 -29.84
CA VAL A 7 -40.68 58.79 -28.72
C VAL A 7 -40.57 57.34 -29.20
N SER A 8 -41.13 57.00 -30.37
CA SER A 8 -40.97 55.66 -30.96
C SER A 8 -39.53 55.36 -31.34
N LEU A 9 -38.79 56.33 -31.89
CA LEU A 9 -37.38 56.14 -32.25
C LEU A 9 -36.50 55.95 -31.00
N ALA A 10 -36.77 56.72 -29.94
CA ALA A 10 -36.07 56.57 -28.66
C ALA A 10 -36.37 55.22 -27.99
N LEU A 11 -37.61 54.74 -28.07
CA LEU A 11 -38.00 53.44 -27.52
C LEU A 11 -37.38 52.27 -28.31
N TYR A 12 -37.31 52.37 -29.64
CA TYR A 12 -36.62 51.40 -30.49
C TYR A 12 -35.12 51.37 -30.22
N ALA A 13 -34.50 52.54 -30.06
CA ALA A 13 -33.09 52.63 -29.73
C ALA A 13 -32.80 52.04 -28.33
N LEU A 14 -33.67 52.29 -27.35
CA LEU A 14 -33.54 51.71 -26.00
C LEU A 14 -33.67 50.19 -26.03
N LEU A 15 -34.66 49.65 -26.76
CA LEU A 15 -34.85 48.21 -26.93
C LEU A 15 -33.68 47.55 -27.67
N ALA A 16 -33.13 48.19 -28.70
CA ALA A 16 -31.95 47.70 -29.40
C ALA A 16 -30.70 47.70 -28.50
N ILE A 17 -30.52 48.74 -27.67
CA ILE A 17 -29.42 48.80 -26.70
C ILE A 17 -29.59 47.74 -25.61
N LEU A 18 -30.81 47.54 -25.10
CA LEU A 18 -31.11 46.48 -24.12
C LEU A 18 -30.91 45.07 -24.72
N PHE A 19 -31.19 44.88 -26.02
CA PHE A 19 -30.96 43.62 -26.72
C PHE A 19 -29.46 43.38 -27.00
N LEU A 20 -28.69 44.43 -27.28
CA LEU A 20 -27.24 44.35 -27.43
C LEU A 20 -26.52 44.16 -26.07
N LEU A 21 -27.10 44.70 -24.98
CA LEU A 21 -26.62 44.47 -23.60
C LEU A 21 -27.06 43.11 -23.04
N SER A 22 -28.12 42.48 -23.58
CA SER A 22 -28.55 41.13 -23.19
C SER A 22 -27.74 40.02 -23.88
N CYS A 23 -26.96 40.35 -24.91
CA CYS A 23 -25.76 39.59 -25.29
C CYS A 23 -24.68 39.80 -24.22
N GLY A 24 -24.98 39.39 -22.99
CA GLY A 24 -23.96 39.17 -21.98
C GLY A 24 -22.92 38.27 -22.63
N ALA A 25 -21.69 38.77 -22.72
CA ALA A 25 -20.55 37.98 -23.11
C ALA A 25 -20.55 36.76 -22.19
N SER A 26 -21.03 35.62 -22.69
CA SER A 26 -20.80 34.35 -22.07
C SER A 26 -19.29 34.21 -22.13
N THR A 27 -18.64 34.45 -20.99
CA THR A 27 -17.26 34.03 -20.84
C THR A 27 -17.24 32.57 -21.27
N PRO A 28 -16.40 32.18 -22.25
CA PRO A 28 -16.26 30.78 -22.60
C PRO A 28 -16.08 30.02 -21.30
N PRO A 29 -16.82 28.91 -21.07
CA PRO A 29 -16.64 28.14 -19.85
C PRO A 29 -15.15 27.86 -19.72
N THR A 30 -14.55 28.29 -18.61
CA THR A 30 -13.13 28.07 -18.35
C THR A 30 -12.86 26.59 -18.62
N PRO A 31 -11.96 26.25 -19.55
CA PRO A 31 -11.73 24.85 -19.90
C PRO A 31 -11.39 24.11 -18.60
N THR A 32 -12.13 23.04 -18.30
CA THR A 32 -11.83 22.24 -17.12
C THR A 32 -10.38 21.76 -17.26
N PRO A 33 -9.50 22.06 -16.30
CA PRO A 33 -8.11 21.60 -16.38
C PRO A 33 -8.12 20.07 -16.36
N ILE A 34 -7.64 19.48 -17.44
CA ILE A 34 -7.38 18.04 -17.50
C ILE A 34 -6.14 17.80 -16.62
N PRO A 35 -6.17 16.82 -15.71
CA PRO A 35 -5.03 16.53 -14.87
C PRO A 35 -3.83 16.15 -15.75
N ASP A 36 -2.67 16.71 -15.44
CA ASP A 36 -1.44 16.26 -16.06
C ASP A 36 -1.02 14.93 -15.40
N LEU A 37 -1.25 13.82 -16.08
CA LEU A 37 -0.88 12.49 -15.59
C LEU A 37 0.64 12.25 -15.60
N THR A 38 1.42 13.14 -16.24
CA THR A 38 2.89 13.07 -16.21
C THR A 38 3.47 13.69 -14.94
N ASP A 39 2.66 14.47 -14.20
CA ASP A 39 3.03 14.98 -12.88
C ASP A 39 2.90 13.84 -11.82
N PRO A 40 4.01 13.48 -11.13
CA PRO A 40 4.01 12.40 -10.14
C PRO A 40 3.03 12.61 -8.99
N GLU A 41 2.87 13.85 -8.50
CA GLU A 41 1.97 14.15 -7.37
C GLU A 41 0.51 13.97 -7.79
N VAL A 42 0.17 14.45 -8.98
CA VAL A 42 -1.17 14.30 -9.57
C VAL A 42 -1.49 12.82 -9.81
N PHE A 43 -0.56 12.07 -10.39
CA PHE A 43 -0.78 10.66 -10.69
C PHE A 43 -0.91 9.81 -9.42
N ASN A 44 -0.06 10.03 -8.41
CA ASN A 44 -0.15 9.37 -7.11
C ASN A 44 -1.46 9.65 -6.38
N ALA A 45 -2.02 10.86 -6.53
CA ALA A 45 -3.31 11.22 -5.94
C ALA A 45 -4.51 10.57 -6.64
N ILE A 46 -4.37 10.19 -7.91
CA ILE A 46 -5.46 9.63 -8.74
C ILE A 46 -5.45 8.11 -8.70
N MET A 47 -4.29 7.48 -8.82
CA MET A 47 -4.19 6.03 -8.96
C MET A 47 -4.16 5.32 -7.60
N THR A 48 -4.95 4.26 -7.46
CA THR A 48 -4.92 3.39 -6.28
C THR A 48 -4.90 1.93 -6.72
N ALA A 49 -3.86 1.21 -6.30
CA ALA A 49 -3.72 -0.23 -6.47
C ALA A 49 -3.27 -0.86 -5.14
N ALA A 50 -3.68 -2.11 -4.88
CA ALA A 50 -3.32 -2.80 -3.65
C ALA A 50 -1.80 -3.01 -3.58
N GLY A 51 -1.18 -2.64 -2.46
CA GLY A 51 0.26 -2.80 -2.23
C GLY A 51 1.15 -1.75 -2.92
N VAL A 52 0.57 -0.74 -3.57
CA VAL A 52 1.32 0.33 -4.25
C VAL A 52 1.12 1.66 -3.53
N SER A 53 2.17 2.18 -2.88
CA SER A 53 2.14 3.48 -2.20
C SER A 53 2.37 4.67 -3.15
N ASP A 54 3.28 4.51 -4.11
CA ASP A 54 3.72 5.58 -5.01
C ASP A 54 3.61 5.12 -6.48
N PRO A 55 2.40 5.14 -7.07
CA PRO A 55 2.18 4.63 -8.44
C PRO A 55 3.06 5.27 -9.52
N SER A 56 3.40 6.55 -9.39
CA SER A 56 4.18 7.32 -10.37
C SER A 56 5.57 6.75 -10.61
N GLN A 57 6.16 6.02 -9.65
CA GLN A 57 7.47 5.38 -9.85
C GLN A 57 7.44 4.34 -10.98
N TYR A 58 6.27 3.75 -11.26
CA TYR A 58 6.08 2.73 -12.29
C TYR A 58 5.64 3.29 -13.64
N THR A 59 5.75 4.62 -13.82
CA THR A 59 5.44 5.27 -15.10
C THR A 59 6.61 5.27 -16.09
N GLN A 60 7.79 4.83 -15.63
CA GLN A 60 8.99 4.67 -16.43
C GLN A 60 9.17 3.20 -16.82
N GLU A 61 9.57 2.96 -18.07
CA GLU A 61 9.70 1.60 -18.64
C GLU A 61 10.77 0.75 -17.93
N ASP A 62 11.82 1.40 -17.43
CA ASP A 62 12.92 0.79 -16.71
C ASP A 62 12.60 0.45 -15.24
N ASN A 63 11.47 0.93 -14.72
CA ASN A 63 11.03 0.65 -13.35
C ASN A 63 9.60 0.09 -13.32
N PRO A 64 9.31 -1.08 -13.91
CA PRO A 64 7.97 -1.65 -13.93
C PRO A 64 7.55 -2.18 -12.55
N LEU A 65 6.25 -2.17 -12.26
CA LEU A 65 5.68 -2.83 -11.10
C LEU A 65 5.76 -4.34 -11.28
N SER A 66 6.64 -4.99 -10.53
CA SER A 66 6.74 -6.45 -10.48
C SER A 66 5.50 -7.06 -9.84
N LEU A 67 4.72 -7.76 -10.67
CA LEU A 67 3.60 -8.56 -10.21
C LEU A 67 4.08 -9.91 -9.70
N LEU A 68 3.30 -10.51 -8.81
CA LEU A 68 3.60 -11.83 -8.31
C LEU A 68 3.54 -12.86 -9.44
N PRO A 69 4.43 -13.88 -9.45
CA PRO A 69 4.36 -14.97 -10.42
C PRO A 69 2.97 -15.63 -10.41
N GLY A 70 2.39 -15.80 -11.60
CA GLY A 70 1.05 -16.39 -11.74
C GLY A 70 -0.11 -15.47 -11.42
N THR A 71 0.12 -14.15 -11.32
CA THR A 71 -0.97 -13.17 -11.25
C THR A 71 -1.77 -13.23 -12.55
N GLU A 72 -2.97 -13.81 -12.51
CA GLU A 72 -3.88 -13.87 -13.66
C GLU A 72 -4.74 -12.61 -13.79
N ILE A 73 -4.95 -11.90 -12.69
CA ILE A 73 -5.80 -10.71 -12.62
C ILE A 73 -5.09 -9.65 -11.80
N TRP A 74 -5.02 -8.43 -12.34
CA TRP A 74 -4.55 -7.27 -11.60
C TRP A 74 -5.60 -6.16 -11.63
N GLU A 75 -5.83 -5.54 -10.46
CA GLU A 75 -6.88 -4.54 -10.28
C GLU A 75 -6.31 -3.22 -9.76
N PHE A 76 -6.82 -2.13 -10.31
CA PHE A 76 -6.54 -0.78 -9.85
C PHE A 76 -7.76 0.11 -10.05
N SER A 77 -7.75 1.27 -9.43
CA SER A 77 -8.81 2.27 -9.59
C SER A 77 -8.23 3.66 -9.84
N LEU A 78 -9.04 4.49 -10.49
CA LEU A 78 -8.71 5.90 -10.75
C LEU A 78 -9.75 6.77 -10.03
N ALA A 79 -9.28 7.78 -9.29
CA ALA A 79 -10.12 8.73 -8.61
C ALA A 79 -11.04 9.47 -9.60
N ALA A 80 -12.33 9.55 -9.28
CA ALA A 80 -13.27 10.26 -10.13
C ALA A 80 -13.01 11.77 -10.05
N LEU A 81 -12.78 12.40 -11.20
CA LEU A 81 -12.59 13.84 -11.30
C LEU A 81 -13.75 14.49 -12.10
N PRO A 82 -14.23 15.68 -11.70
CA PRO A 82 -15.30 16.36 -12.42
C PRO A 82 -14.93 16.64 -13.88
N ASN A 83 -15.81 16.27 -14.81
CA ASN A 83 -15.65 16.47 -16.26
C ASN A 83 -14.38 15.87 -16.88
N VAL A 84 -13.79 14.85 -16.26
CA VAL A 84 -12.69 14.06 -16.81
C VAL A 84 -13.18 12.64 -17.10
N LEU A 85 -12.84 12.14 -18.29
CA LEU A 85 -13.02 10.76 -18.68
C LEU A 85 -11.65 10.09 -18.74
N PHE A 86 -11.48 9.00 -18.00
CA PHE A 86 -10.32 8.14 -18.13
C PHE A 86 -10.57 7.06 -19.18
N THR A 87 -9.63 6.91 -20.10
CA THR A 87 -9.56 5.77 -21.02
C THR A 87 -8.34 4.95 -20.66
N VAL A 88 -8.55 3.68 -20.32
CA VAL A 88 -7.48 2.72 -20.04
C VAL A 88 -7.38 1.75 -21.20
N ARG A 89 -6.16 1.52 -21.68
CA ARG A 89 -5.83 0.50 -22.68
C ARG A 89 -4.76 -0.43 -22.16
N PHE A 90 -4.95 -1.71 -22.45
CA PHE A 90 -3.98 -2.76 -22.16
C PHE A 90 -3.83 -3.65 -23.39
N ARG A 91 -2.59 -3.83 -23.85
CA ARG A 91 -2.29 -4.56 -25.11
C ARG A 91 -3.10 -4.04 -26.32
N GLY A 92 -3.30 -2.72 -26.38
CA GLY A 92 -4.07 -2.04 -27.43
C GLY A 92 -5.60 -2.16 -27.32
N ALA A 93 -6.13 -2.96 -26.38
CA ALA A 93 -7.56 -3.10 -26.15
C ALA A 93 -8.03 -2.15 -25.04
N ARG A 94 -9.22 -1.55 -25.21
CA ARG A 94 -9.83 -0.70 -24.17
C ARG A 94 -10.31 -1.56 -23.00
N VAL A 95 -9.95 -1.17 -21.79
CA VAL A 95 -10.42 -1.78 -20.54
C VAL A 95 -11.52 -0.89 -19.97
N ASN A 96 -12.73 -1.45 -19.84
CA ASN A 96 -13.85 -0.74 -19.25
C ASN A 96 -13.90 -1.00 -17.75
N PRO A 97 -14.06 0.04 -16.91
CA PRO A 97 -14.15 -0.16 -15.48
C PRO A 97 -15.51 -0.74 -15.09
N VAL A 98 -15.52 -1.57 -14.04
CA VAL A 98 -16.74 -1.93 -13.32
C VAL A 98 -16.81 -1.01 -12.10
N GLY A 99 -17.71 -0.02 -12.15
CA GLY A 99 -17.71 1.09 -11.19
C GLY A 99 -16.49 1.98 -11.39
N ARG A 100 -15.52 1.93 -10.46
CA ARG A 100 -14.25 2.67 -10.53
C ARG A 100 -13.02 1.78 -10.69
N THR A 101 -13.21 0.47 -10.71
CA THR A 101 -12.14 -0.51 -10.74
C THR A 101 -11.93 -1.00 -12.16
N TYR A 102 -10.68 -0.99 -12.59
CA TYR A 102 -10.19 -1.59 -13.82
C TYR A 102 -9.59 -2.95 -13.48
N THR A 103 -10.03 -3.99 -14.17
CA THR A 103 -9.55 -5.36 -14.00
C THR A 103 -8.81 -5.76 -15.26
N LEU A 104 -7.51 -6.00 -15.15
CA LEU A 104 -6.68 -6.49 -16.24
C LEU A 104 -6.61 -8.01 -16.19
N ASN A 105 -6.91 -8.65 -17.32
CA ASN A 105 -6.66 -10.07 -17.48
C ASN A 105 -5.23 -10.29 -17.99
N LEU A 106 -4.43 -10.95 -17.17
CA LEU A 106 -3.03 -11.30 -17.40
C LEU A 106 -2.85 -12.81 -17.71
N SER A 107 -3.95 -13.58 -17.75
CA SER A 107 -3.92 -15.01 -18.04
C SER A 107 -3.26 -15.29 -19.41
N GLY A 108 -2.30 -16.21 -19.43
CA GLY A 108 -1.61 -16.61 -20.66
C GLY A 108 -0.63 -15.57 -21.21
N LEU A 109 -0.29 -14.54 -20.44
CA LEU A 109 0.83 -13.66 -20.77
C LEU A 109 2.15 -14.36 -20.43
N GLY A 110 3.10 -14.26 -21.35
CA GLY A 110 4.47 -14.68 -21.11
C GLY A 110 5.20 -13.70 -20.18
N SER A 111 6.36 -14.11 -19.68
CA SER A 111 7.19 -13.21 -18.87
C SER A 111 7.60 -11.98 -19.68
N GLY A 112 7.47 -10.78 -19.10
CA GLY A 112 7.86 -9.54 -19.75
C GLY A 112 7.23 -8.29 -19.13
N ASP A 113 7.59 -7.15 -19.72
CA ASP A 113 7.10 -5.84 -19.31
C ASP A 113 5.95 -5.40 -20.23
N TYR A 114 4.82 -5.03 -19.64
CA TYR A 114 3.58 -4.72 -20.32
C TYR A 114 3.10 -3.33 -19.93
N PRO A 115 2.96 -2.40 -20.90
CA PRO A 115 2.46 -1.06 -20.62
C PRO A 115 0.93 -1.05 -20.54
N ILE A 116 0.42 -0.30 -19.58
CA ILE A 116 -0.97 0.15 -19.49
C ILE A 116 -0.98 1.62 -19.90
N GLU A 117 -1.71 1.95 -20.96
CA GLU A 117 -1.89 3.32 -21.41
C GLU A 117 -3.12 3.90 -20.69
N ILE A 118 -2.93 5.00 -19.96
CA ILE A 118 -3.98 5.72 -19.25
C ILE A 118 -4.06 7.12 -19.81
N THR A 119 -5.21 7.46 -20.39
CA THR A 119 -5.48 8.79 -20.96
C THR A 119 -6.59 9.49 -20.20
N ALA A 120 -6.32 10.71 -19.72
CA ALA A 120 -7.32 11.64 -19.21
C ALA A 120 -7.76 12.59 -20.33
N SER A 121 -9.08 12.67 -20.55
CA SER A 121 -9.70 13.54 -21.55
C SER A 121 -10.83 14.34 -20.92
N SER A 122 -11.17 15.51 -21.49
CA SER A 122 -12.39 16.21 -21.07
C SER A 122 -13.64 15.42 -21.46
N ALA A 123 -14.56 15.25 -20.52
CA ALA A 123 -15.87 14.63 -20.75
C ALA A 123 -16.75 15.45 -21.73
N SER A 124 -16.46 16.76 -21.89
CA SER A 124 -17.17 17.65 -22.81
C SER A 124 -16.86 17.38 -24.29
N SER A 125 -15.74 16.72 -24.61
CA SER A 125 -15.32 16.34 -25.97
C SER A 125 -16.11 15.15 -26.55
N ALA A 126 -16.83 14.39 -25.71
CA ALA A 126 -17.45 13.13 -26.10
C ALA A 126 -18.86 13.27 -26.71
N ARG A 127 -19.41 14.48 -26.81
CA ARG A 127 -20.71 14.77 -27.46
C ARG A 127 -20.53 15.72 -28.64
N GLN A 128 -20.05 15.21 -29.77
CA GLN A 128 -20.35 15.81 -31.06
C GLN A 128 -20.60 14.71 -32.10
N SER A 129 -21.87 14.58 -32.44
CA SER A 129 -22.39 13.81 -33.57
C SER A 129 -21.93 14.44 -34.88
N GLY A 130 -21.33 13.63 -35.75
CA GLY A 130 -21.28 13.86 -37.20
C GLY A 130 -20.39 15.01 -37.68
N GLY A 131 -19.08 14.80 -37.71
CA GLY A 131 -18.14 15.70 -38.38
C GLY A 131 -16.72 15.16 -38.32
N ALA A 132 -16.02 15.18 -39.45
CA ALA A 132 -14.71 14.59 -39.65
C ALA A 132 -13.68 14.98 -38.56
N TYR A 133 -12.84 14.00 -38.20
CA TYR A 133 -11.73 14.17 -37.26
C TYR A 133 -10.73 15.21 -37.80
N THR A 134 -10.74 16.41 -37.25
CA THR A 134 -9.60 17.33 -37.34
C THR A 134 -8.79 17.20 -36.06
N ALA A 135 -7.58 16.64 -36.20
CA ALA A 135 -6.40 16.70 -35.33
C ALA A 135 -6.60 16.56 -33.81
N ALA A 136 -5.84 15.63 -33.19
CA ALA A 136 -5.72 15.46 -31.75
C ALA A 136 -5.70 16.81 -31.02
N SER A 137 -6.73 17.10 -30.24
CA SER A 137 -6.72 18.31 -29.42
C SER A 137 -5.59 18.18 -28.40
N SER A 138 -4.77 19.21 -28.27
CA SER A 138 -3.66 19.39 -27.32
C SER A 138 -4.10 19.43 -25.84
N ARG A 139 -5.06 18.60 -25.46
CA ARG A 139 -5.79 18.63 -24.19
C ARG A 139 -5.75 17.29 -23.45
N ASP A 140 -5.54 16.18 -24.14
CA ASP A 140 -5.46 14.88 -23.47
C ASP A 140 -4.09 14.71 -22.79
N SER A 141 -4.08 14.19 -21.57
CA SER A 141 -2.86 13.78 -20.89
C SER A 141 -2.80 12.26 -20.85
N THR A 142 -1.69 11.68 -21.33
CA THR A 142 -1.50 10.23 -21.38
C THR A 142 -0.23 9.85 -20.64
N VAL A 143 -0.32 8.80 -19.83
CA VAL A 143 0.80 8.19 -19.12
C VAL A 143 0.79 6.69 -19.35
N TYR A 144 1.97 6.08 -19.36
CA TYR A 144 2.12 4.63 -19.35
C TYR A 144 2.43 4.17 -17.94
N PHE A 145 1.78 3.11 -17.48
CA PHE A 145 2.10 2.42 -16.24
C PHE A 145 2.61 1.03 -16.60
N TRP A 146 3.83 0.69 -16.19
CA TRP A 146 4.48 -0.54 -16.60
C TRP A 146 4.29 -1.64 -15.57
N LEU A 147 3.83 -2.80 -16.03
CA LEU A 147 3.73 -4.02 -15.23
C LEU A 147 4.79 -5.01 -15.69
N ARG A 148 5.55 -5.58 -14.76
CA ARG A 148 6.40 -6.74 -15.02
C ARG A 148 5.61 -7.98 -14.64
N VAL A 149 5.19 -8.73 -15.65
CA VAL A 149 4.58 -10.05 -15.46
C VAL A 149 5.70 -11.06 -15.52
N THR A 150 5.88 -11.79 -14.44
CA THR A 150 6.73 -12.98 -14.44
C THR A 150 5.82 -14.17 -14.68
N GLU A 151 6.14 -15.02 -15.67
CA GLU A 151 5.41 -16.27 -15.87
C GLU A 151 5.34 -17.00 -14.52
N ALA A 152 4.16 -17.50 -14.15
CA ALA A 152 4.12 -18.55 -13.15
C ALA A 152 4.97 -19.68 -13.72
N ASN A 153 6.13 -19.91 -13.14
CA ASN A 153 6.74 -21.21 -13.23
C ASN A 153 6.04 -22.05 -12.15
N PRO A 154 5.02 -22.87 -12.46
CA PRO A 154 4.19 -23.56 -11.47
C PRO A 154 4.96 -24.59 -10.61
N GLY A 155 6.29 -24.67 -10.76
CA GLY A 155 7.18 -25.55 -10.02
C GLY A 155 8.27 -24.86 -9.20
N GLU A 156 8.43 -23.54 -9.27
CA GLU A 156 9.46 -22.82 -8.50
C GLU A 156 8.86 -22.11 -7.30
N VAL A 157 9.39 -22.44 -6.14
CA VAL A 157 9.09 -21.73 -4.90
C VAL A 157 9.75 -20.36 -4.97
N PRO A 158 9.03 -19.28 -4.61
CA PRO A 158 9.62 -17.94 -4.61
C PRO A 158 10.84 -17.92 -3.71
N ASP A 159 11.95 -17.36 -4.22
CA ASP A 159 13.13 -17.15 -3.39
C ASP A 159 12.85 -15.99 -2.42
N LEU A 160 12.51 -16.33 -1.17
CA LEU A 160 12.28 -15.35 -0.11
C LEU A 160 13.55 -14.60 0.31
N THR A 161 14.73 -15.04 -0.15
CA THR A 161 15.99 -14.32 0.10
C THR A 161 16.19 -13.15 -0.87
N ASP A 162 15.46 -13.13 -1.98
CA ASP A 162 15.39 -11.99 -2.89
C ASP A 162 14.56 -10.86 -2.24
N PRO A 163 15.16 -9.67 -2.00
CA PRO A 163 14.47 -8.54 -1.39
C PRO A 163 13.25 -8.04 -2.16
N GLU A 164 13.26 -8.10 -3.49
CA GLU A 164 12.15 -7.64 -4.33
C GLU A 164 10.96 -8.59 -4.21
N VAL A 165 11.25 -9.90 -4.31
CA VAL A 165 10.25 -10.96 -4.15
C VAL A 165 9.62 -10.91 -2.76
N PHE A 166 10.44 -10.78 -1.72
CA PHE A 166 9.93 -10.72 -0.35
C PHE A 166 9.08 -9.46 -0.08
N ASN A 167 9.49 -8.30 -0.61
CA ASN A 167 8.72 -7.07 -0.50
C ASN A 167 7.36 -7.15 -1.21
N ALA A 168 7.28 -7.86 -2.34
CA ALA A 168 6.03 -8.06 -3.06
C ALA A 168 5.08 -9.03 -2.33
N ILE A 169 5.62 -10.00 -1.59
CA ILE A 169 4.83 -11.03 -0.91
C ILE A 169 4.35 -10.59 0.48
N MET A 170 5.19 -9.90 1.25
CA MET A 170 4.89 -9.55 2.64
C MET A 170 4.26 -8.18 2.74
N THR A 171 3.13 -8.09 3.43
CA THR A 171 2.48 -6.82 3.76
C THR A 171 2.38 -6.66 5.27
N VAL A 172 2.92 -5.55 5.79
CA VAL A 172 2.77 -5.12 7.19
C VAL A 172 2.28 -3.68 7.19
N ALA A 173 1.26 -3.39 8.00
CA ALA A 173 0.69 -2.05 8.07
C ALA A 173 1.76 -1.02 8.45
N GLY A 174 1.92 0.02 7.61
CA GLY A 174 2.87 1.10 7.83
C GLY A 174 4.34 0.76 7.52
N VAL A 175 4.63 -0.37 6.86
CA VAL A 175 5.98 -0.79 6.49
C VAL A 175 6.11 -0.90 4.97
N SER A 176 6.92 -0.05 4.35
CA SER A 176 7.11 -0.01 2.88
C SER A 176 8.19 -0.94 2.35
N ASN A 177 9.15 -1.38 3.18
CA ASN A 177 10.25 -2.25 2.77
C ASN A 177 10.47 -3.40 3.78
N PRO A 178 9.63 -4.45 3.79
CA PRO A 178 9.74 -5.57 4.72
C PRO A 178 11.10 -6.30 4.69
N SER A 179 11.75 -6.39 3.53
CA SER A 179 13.00 -7.13 3.35
C SER A 179 14.17 -6.58 4.16
N GLN A 180 14.15 -5.32 4.59
CA GLN A 180 15.20 -4.77 5.46
C GLN A 180 15.24 -5.46 6.83
N TYR A 181 14.10 -6.01 7.28
CA TYR A 181 13.97 -6.67 8.57
C TYR A 181 14.29 -8.17 8.52
N THR A 182 14.76 -8.68 7.38
CA THR A 182 15.28 -10.05 7.28
C THR A 182 16.69 -10.19 7.85
N ARG A 183 17.34 -9.05 8.12
CA ARG A 183 18.65 -8.97 8.78
C ARG A 183 18.48 -8.82 10.28
N GLU A 184 19.20 -9.63 11.06
CA GLU A 184 19.09 -9.65 12.52
C GLU A 184 19.49 -8.32 13.19
N ASP A 185 20.37 -7.56 12.57
CA ASP A 185 20.83 -6.26 13.05
C ASP A 185 19.80 -5.13 12.81
N HIS A 186 18.83 -5.33 11.93
CA HIS A 186 17.77 -4.36 11.60
C HIS A 186 16.37 -4.91 11.93
N PRO A 187 16.02 -5.18 13.21
CA PRO A 187 14.69 -5.70 13.55
C PRO A 187 13.59 -4.62 13.50
N LEU A 188 12.37 -5.02 13.10
CA LEU A 188 11.20 -4.14 13.13
C LEU A 188 10.82 -3.84 14.58
N SER A 189 10.88 -2.57 14.98
CA SER A 189 10.53 -2.17 16.35
C SER A 189 9.03 -2.07 16.52
N LEU A 190 8.49 -2.91 17.40
CA LEU A 190 7.08 -2.90 17.76
C LEU A 190 6.84 -1.99 18.97
N LEU A 191 5.69 -1.32 18.97
CA LEU A 191 5.35 -0.36 20.01
C LEU A 191 5.23 -1.04 21.39
N PRO A 192 5.58 -0.33 22.47
CA PRO A 192 5.37 -0.84 23.81
C PRO A 192 3.92 -1.18 24.11
N GLY A 193 3.67 -2.37 24.67
CA GLY A 193 2.33 -2.84 25.00
C GLY A 193 1.54 -3.45 23.84
N THR A 194 2.17 -3.64 22.67
CA THR A 194 1.56 -4.37 21.55
C THR A 194 1.29 -5.82 21.96
N GLY A 195 0.02 -6.18 22.20
CA GLY A 195 -0.37 -7.54 22.60
C GLY A 195 -0.36 -8.56 21.46
N THR A 196 -0.57 -8.08 20.24
CA THR A 196 -0.55 -8.89 19.01
C THR A 196 0.08 -8.10 17.86
N TRP A 197 0.79 -8.79 16.98
CA TRP A 197 1.29 -8.21 15.73
C TRP A 197 0.78 -9.00 14.53
N GLU A 198 0.35 -8.26 13.50
CA GLU A 198 -0.29 -8.83 12.32
C GLU A 198 0.49 -8.49 11.06
N PHE A 199 0.59 -9.47 10.19
CA PHE A 199 1.09 -9.32 8.83
C PHE A 199 0.35 -10.26 7.89
N SER A 200 0.41 -9.98 6.60
CA SER A 200 -0.19 -10.85 5.58
C SER A 200 0.86 -11.29 4.56
N LEU A 201 0.66 -12.49 4.03
CA LEU A 201 1.43 -13.02 2.90
C LEU A 201 0.51 -13.11 1.68
N ALA A 202 1.05 -12.80 0.50
CA ALA A 202 0.31 -12.90 -0.73
C ALA A 202 -0.16 -14.33 -1.01
N ALA A 203 -1.29 -14.49 -1.70
CA ALA A 203 -1.68 -15.80 -2.21
C ALA A 203 -0.97 -16.05 -3.54
N LEU A 204 -0.13 -17.07 -3.54
CA LEU A 204 0.54 -17.56 -4.73
C LEU A 204 -0.06 -18.92 -5.09
N GLN A 205 -0.36 -19.14 -6.37
CA GLN A 205 -0.81 -20.44 -6.83
C GLN A 205 0.29 -21.48 -6.55
N ASN A 206 -0.09 -22.62 -5.98
CA ASN A 206 0.80 -23.75 -5.69
C ASN A 206 1.98 -23.45 -4.74
N VAL A 207 1.88 -22.42 -3.88
CA VAL A 207 2.84 -22.18 -2.80
C VAL A 207 2.13 -22.23 -1.46
N LEU A 208 2.69 -22.97 -0.51
CA LEU A 208 2.26 -22.99 0.88
C LEU A 208 3.23 -22.17 1.72
N PHE A 209 2.71 -21.19 2.45
CA PHE A 209 3.49 -20.45 3.44
C PHE A 209 3.32 -21.07 4.83
N THR A 210 4.44 -21.52 5.39
CA THR A 210 4.54 -21.95 6.78
C THR A 210 5.19 -20.84 7.60
N VAL A 211 4.48 -20.35 8.61
CA VAL A 211 5.01 -19.37 9.57
C VAL A 211 5.23 -20.03 10.91
N ARG A 212 6.41 -19.87 11.49
CA ARG A 212 6.71 -20.26 12.86
C ARG A 212 7.17 -19.07 13.69
N PHE A 213 6.71 -19.06 14.92
CA PHE A 213 7.14 -18.08 15.93
C PHE A 213 7.43 -18.81 17.24
N ARG A 214 8.65 -18.60 17.77
CA ARG A 214 9.14 -19.32 18.96
C ARG A 214 9.02 -20.86 18.84
N GLY A 215 9.23 -21.37 17.62
CA GLY A 215 9.13 -22.80 17.29
C GLY A 215 7.71 -23.34 17.14
N ALA A 216 6.67 -22.54 17.41
CA ALA A 216 5.28 -22.94 17.22
C ALA A 216 4.77 -22.50 15.84
N LEU A 217 3.95 -23.35 15.21
CA LEU A 217 3.29 -23.03 13.94
C LEU A 217 2.17 -22.00 14.15
N VAL A 218 2.13 -21.00 13.29
CA VAL A 218 1.15 -19.91 13.32
C VAL A 218 0.17 -20.13 12.18
N ASN A 219 -1.07 -20.46 12.52
CA ASN A 219 -2.12 -20.66 11.52
C ASN A 219 -2.68 -19.30 11.09
N PRO A 220 -2.78 -19.03 9.78
CA PRO A 220 -3.39 -17.81 9.30
C PRO A 220 -4.92 -17.87 9.39
N VAL A 221 -5.55 -16.70 9.53
CA VAL A 221 -6.96 -16.49 9.24
C VAL A 221 -7.05 -15.85 7.86
N GLY A 222 -7.43 -16.62 6.85
CA GLY A 222 -7.32 -16.20 5.45
C GLY A 222 -5.85 -16.06 5.05
N ARG A 223 -5.38 -14.83 4.81
CA ARG A 223 -3.98 -14.51 4.45
C ARG A 223 -3.18 -13.86 5.58
N THR A 224 -3.85 -13.61 6.71
CA THR A 224 -3.31 -12.81 7.81
C THR A 224 -2.81 -13.74 8.91
N TYR A 225 -1.58 -13.49 9.36
CA TYR A 225 -0.95 -14.16 10.47
C TYR A 225 -0.95 -13.22 11.67
N THR A 226 -1.50 -13.68 12.80
CA THR A 226 -1.53 -12.92 14.05
C THR A 226 -0.60 -13.58 15.06
N LEU A 227 0.44 -12.86 15.44
CA LEU A 227 1.41 -13.29 16.45
C LEU A 227 1.00 -12.76 17.82
N ASN A 228 0.86 -13.66 18.80
CA ASN A 228 0.64 -13.27 20.18
C ASN A 228 1.98 -12.86 20.82
N LEU A 229 2.07 -11.60 21.24
CA LEU A 229 3.24 -11.01 21.88
C LEU A 229 3.07 -10.83 23.38
N SER A 230 1.89 -11.20 23.92
CA SER A 230 1.58 -11.08 25.33
C SER A 230 2.51 -11.94 26.17
N GLY A 231 3.11 -11.35 27.20
CA GLY A 231 4.04 -12.04 28.09
C GLY A 231 5.45 -12.25 27.52
N LEU A 232 5.78 -11.64 26.38
CA LEU A 232 7.15 -11.57 25.91
C LEU A 232 7.95 -10.51 26.70
N GLU A 233 9.23 -10.81 26.92
CA GLU A 233 10.19 -9.87 27.48
C GLU A 233 10.68 -8.90 26.40
N SER A 234 11.35 -7.81 26.81
CA SER A 234 12.00 -6.92 25.85
C SER A 234 13.13 -7.67 25.17
N GLY A 235 13.09 -7.77 23.84
CA GLY A 235 14.05 -8.59 23.12
C GLY A 235 13.85 -8.61 21.61
N LYS A 236 14.79 -9.28 20.93
CA LYS A 236 14.67 -9.62 19.51
C LYS A 236 14.05 -11.00 19.38
N TYR A 237 13.14 -11.15 18.44
CA TYR A 237 12.50 -12.43 18.14
C TYR A 237 12.51 -12.65 16.62
N ALA A 238 12.79 -13.90 16.22
CA ALA A 238 12.72 -14.32 14.83
C ALA A 238 11.33 -14.88 14.52
N VAL A 239 10.80 -14.49 13.36
CA VAL A 239 9.64 -15.09 12.72
C VAL A 239 10.16 -15.84 11.51
N GLU A 240 10.05 -17.16 11.53
CA GLU A 240 10.49 -18.01 10.44
C GLU A 240 9.36 -18.12 9.42
N ILE A 241 9.62 -17.72 8.18
CA ILE A 241 8.67 -17.82 7.07
C ILE A 241 9.29 -18.74 6.04
N THR A 242 8.60 -19.83 5.73
CA THR A 242 9.01 -20.79 4.71
C THR A 242 7.97 -20.86 3.61
N ALA A 243 8.39 -20.64 2.37
CA ALA A 243 7.62 -20.96 1.18
C ALA A 243 7.97 -22.37 0.71
N SER A 244 6.95 -23.15 0.40
CA SER A 244 7.08 -24.53 -0.07
C SER A 244 6.17 -24.77 -1.28
N SER A 245 6.58 -25.63 -2.21
CA SER A 245 5.72 -25.98 -3.35
C SER A 245 4.55 -26.82 -2.84
N ALA A 246 3.33 -26.47 -3.22
CA ALA A 246 2.11 -27.19 -2.82
C ALA A 246 1.90 -28.51 -3.61
N SER A 247 2.90 -28.99 -4.36
CA SER A 247 2.75 -30.19 -5.19
C SER A 247 2.76 -31.49 -4.37
N VAL A 248 1.57 -32.12 -4.33
CA VAL A 248 1.24 -33.53 -4.07
C VAL A 248 1.22 -33.98 -2.60
N ALA A 249 0.00 -34.03 -2.02
CA ALA A 249 -0.30 -34.98 -0.95
C ALA A 249 0.17 -36.39 -1.37
N PRO A 250 0.92 -37.14 -0.53
CA PRO A 250 1.40 -38.44 -0.95
C PRO A 250 0.20 -39.31 -1.33
N LYS A 251 0.18 -39.80 -2.58
CA LYS A 251 -0.63 -40.98 -2.91
C LYS A 251 -0.23 -42.05 -1.89
N SER A 252 -1.19 -42.47 -1.10
CA SER A 252 -1.12 -43.52 -0.09
C SER A 252 0.05 -44.49 -0.26
N GLY A 253 0.98 -44.51 0.71
CA GLY A 253 1.89 -45.64 0.94
C GLY A 253 3.31 -45.56 0.35
N GLY A 254 4.01 -44.43 0.47
CA GLY A 254 5.44 -44.33 0.14
C GLY A 254 6.20 -43.49 1.16
N ALA A 255 7.33 -44.01 1.64
CA ALA A 255 8.18 -43.39 2.66
C ALA A 255 8.64 -41.97 2.28
N TYR A 256 8.74 -41.10 3.29
CA TYR A 256 9.37 -39.79 3.19
C TYR A 256 10.84 -39.95 2.78
N THR A 257 11.16 -39.73 1.51
CA THR A 257 12.55 -39.57 1.07
C THR A 257 12.87 -38.07 1.02
N SER A 258 13.72 -37.62 1.96
CA SER A 258 14.65 -36.46 1.93
C SER A 258 14.18 -35.10 1.35
N PRO A 259 14.51 -33.94 1.96
CA PRO A 259 13.98 -32.65 1.53
C PRO A 259 14.41 -32.35 0.10
N SER A 260 13.45 -32.28 -0.82
CA SER A 260 13.71 -31.73 -2.14
C SER A 260 14.12 -30.27 -1.98
N SER A 261 15.09 -29.82 -2.78
CA SER A 261 15.64 -28.47 -2.92
C SER A 261 14.61 -27.40 -3.33
N ARG A 262 13.46 -27.33 -2.67
CA ARG A 262 12.28 -26.55 -3.08
C ARG A 262 11.71 -25.67 -1.97
N ASP A 263 12.30 -25.61 -0.79
CA ASP A 263 11.83 -24.70 0.26
C ASP A 263 12.71 -23.45 0.29
N SER A 264 12.10 -22.28 0.35
CA SER A 264 12.81 -21.02 0.60
C SER A 264 12.38 -20.49 1.96
N THR A 265 13.34 -20.30 2.86
CA THR A 265 13.10 -19.85 4.23
C THR A 265 13.81 -18.54 4.49
N VAL A 266 13.11 -17.61 5.12
CA VAL A 266 13.67 -16.34 5.60
C VAL A 266 13.24 -16.10 7.04
N PHE A 267 14.11 -15.43 7.80
CA PHE A 267 13.80 -14.98 9.16
C PHE A 267 13.49 -13.50 9.14
N PHE A 268 12.28 -13.13 9.55
CA PHE A 268 11.88 -11.74 9.77
C PHE A 268 12.06 -11.39 11.24
N TRP A 269 12.87 -10.37 11.54
CA TRP A 269 13.23 -10.01 12.90
C TRP A 269 12.34 -8.90 13.44
N ILE A 270 11.72 -9.14 14.59
CA ILE A 270 10.97 -8.13 15.34
C ILE A 270 11.68 -7.82 16.65
N ARG A 271 11.61 -6.56 17.09
CA ARG A 271 12.03 -6.11 18.40
C ARG A 271 10.79 -5.76 19.21
N VAL A 272 10.53 -6.53 20.24
CA VAL A 272 9.50 -6.24 21.23
C VAL A 272 10.13 -5.39 22.31
N THR A 273 9.55 -4.23 22.57
CA THR A 273 9.88 -3.41 23.75
C THR A 273 8.68 -3.49 24.66
N VAL A 274 8.81 -4.03 25.88
CA VAL A 274 7.72 -3.93 26.84
C VAL A 274 7.68 -2.50 27.37
N ALA A 275 6.49 -1.94 27.59
CA ALA A 275 6.39 -0.64 28.23
C ALA A 275 7.05 -0.74 29.61
N ASN A 276 8.15 -0.01 29.82
CA ASN A 276 8.56 0.33 31.17
C ASN A 276 7.36 1.05 31.79
N PRO A 277 6.82 0.59 32.93
CA PRO A 277 5.68 1.30 33.51
C PRO A 277 6.06 2.76 33.73
N VAL A 278 5.20 3.61 33.21
CA VAL A 278 5.34 5.07 33.15
C VAL A 278 5.34 5.68 34.55
N GLU A 279 4.95 4.90 35.56
CA GLU A 279 5.01 5.26 36.97
C GLU A 279 6.21 4.59 37.63
N GLY A 280 7.22 5.38 37.99
CA GLY A 280 8.25 4.93 38.92
C GLY A 280 7.59 4.56 40.25
N ILE A 281 7.85 3.35 40.75
CA ILE A 281 7.43 2.96 42.09
C ILE A 281 8.34 3.67 43.09
N VAL A 282 7.80 4.62 43.85
CA VAL A 282 8.50 5.24 44.98
C VAL A 282 8.36 4.30 46.18
N VAL A 283 9.44 3.59 46.51
CA VAL A 283 9.56 2.85 47.77
C VAL A 283 10.23 3.76 48.79
N ASP A 284 9.48 4.16 49.81
CA ASP A 284 9.98 4.97 50.92
C ASP A 284 10.00 4.18 52.24
N HIS A 285 10.45 4.83 53.33
CA HIS A 285 10.50 4.26 54.67
C HIS A 285 9.12 3.86 55.25
N ARG A 286 8.02 4.17 54.55
CA ARG A 286 6.63 3.83 54.95
C ARG A 286 6.09 2.64 54.17
N THR A 287 6.81 2.16 53.16
CA THR A 287 6.40 1.03 52.32
C THR A 287 6.69 -0.28 53.04
N THR A 288 5.68 -0.84 53.72
CA THR A 288 5.82 -2.07 54.54
C THR A 288 5.48 -3.36 53.80
N ASN A 289 4.85 -3.28 52.62
CA ASN A 289 4.49 -4.43 51.80
C ASN A 289 5.09 -4.30 50.40
N LEU A 290 6.08 -5.13 50.09
CA LEU A 290 6.76 -5.18 48.80
C LEU A 290 6.12 -6.17 47.82
N ALA A 291 5.10 -6.92 48.24
CA ALA A 291 4.45 -7.94 47.40
C ALA A 291 3.66 -7.35 46.22
N SER A 292 3.39 -6.03 46.23
CA SER A 292 2.77 -5.30 45.13
C SER A 292 3.75 -4.89 44.04
N ILE A 293 5.07 -5.03 44.26
CA ILE A 293 6.09 -4.70 43.27
C ILE A 293 6.10 -5.81 42.20
N PRO A 294 5.88 -5.48 40.91
CA PRO A 294 5.91 -6.46 39.83
C PRO A 294 7.25 -7.21 39.78
N ARG A 295 7.20 -8.54 39.62
CA ARG A 295 8.41 -9.38 39.69
C ARG A 295 9.46 -9.03 38.63
N ASN A 296 9.02 -8.65 37.43
CA ASN A 296 9.89 -8.18 36.35
C ASN A 296 10.68 -6.92 36.73
N TRP A 297 10.16 -6.06 37.61
CA TRP A 297 10.89 -4.90 38.12
C TRP A 297 12.02 -5.29 39.04
N ILE A 298 11.78 -6.26 39.93
CA ILE A 298 12.78 -6.78 40.86
C ILE A 298 13.95 -7.40 40.09
N GLU A 299 13.66 -8.16 39.03
CA GLU A 299 14.71 -8.78 38.19
C GLU A 299 15.49 -7.74 37.36
N VAL A 300 14.82 -6.71 36.83
CA VAL A 300 15.49 -5.59 36.13
C VAL A 300 16.39 -4.79 37.08
N VAL A 301 15.94 -4.55 38.32
CA VAL A 301 16.75 -3.89 39.35
C VAL A 301 17.96 -4.75 39.69
N LYS A 302 17.82 -6.05 39.94
CA LYS A 302 18.98 -6.93 40.24
C LYS A 302 20.06 -6.91 39.16
N THR A 303 19.67 -6.76 37.90
CA THR A 303 20.59 -6.75 36.76
C THR A 303 21.15 -5.37 36.43
N ASN A 304 20.42 -4.29 36.73
CA ASN A 304 20.79 -2.92 36.33
C ASN A 304 20.96 -1.93 37.49
N SER A 305 20.88 -2.39 38.75
CA SER A 305 21.02 -1.52 39.91
C SER A 305 22.48 -1.14 40.13
N ILE A 306 22.75 0.17 40.07
CA ILE A 306 23.94 0.77 40.66
C ILE A 306 23.54 1.25 42.05
N LEU A 307 24.03 0.59 43.10
CA LEU A 307 23.79 1.03 44.47
C LEU A 307 24.61 2.29 44.75
N HIS A 308 23.98 3.46 44.65
CA HIS A 308 24.56 4.71 45.13
C HIS A 308 24.23 4.89 46.62
N TYR A 309 25.18 4.53 47.49
CA TYR A 309 25.13 4.91 48.89
C TYR A 309 25.59 6.37 49.06
N ALA A 310 24.65 7.31 49.15
CA ALA A 310 24.95 8.70 49.43
C ALA A 310 24.76 8.98 50.93
N ARG A 311 25.87 9.09 51.67
CA ARG A 311 25.87 9.52 53.07
C ARG A 311 25.74 11.05 53.12
N ARG A 312 24.65 11.59 53.68
CA ARG A 312 24.69 12.94 54.26
C ARG A 312 25.11 12.79 55.72
N SER A 313 26.14 13.51 56.10
CA SER A 313 26.65 13.52 57.46
C SER A 313 25.57 13.98 58.43
N HIS A 314 25.24 13.10 59.39
CA HIS A 314 24.76 13.33 60.76
C HIS A 314 23.46 12.60 61.08
N GLY A 315 23.58 11.60 61.97
CA GLY A 315 22.47 10.84 62.55
C GLY A 315 22.78 9.35 62.59
N SER A 316 22.89 8.80 63.80
CA SER A 316 23.13 7.38 64.09
C SER A 316 21.99 6.46 63.60
N GLN A 317 22.40 5.22 63.31
CA GLN A 317 21.69 4.02 62.85
C GLN A 317 20.22 3.82 63.27
N LEU A 318 19.46 3.14 62.39
CA LEU A 318 19.06 1.73 62.56
C LEU A 318 19.12 1.02 61.19
#